data_AF-A0A354I1D9-F1
#
_entry.id   AF-A0A354I1D9-F1
#
_cell.length_a   1.000
_cell.length_b   1.000
_cell.length_c   1.000
_cell.angle_alpha   90.00
_cell.angle_beta   90.00
_cell.angle_gamma   90.00
#
_symmetry.space_group_name_H-M   'P 1'
#
loop_
_entity.id
_entity.type
_entity.pdbx_description
1 polymer ?
#
loop_
_entity_poly.entity_id
_entity_poly.type
_entity_poly.pdbx_seq_one_letter_code
_entity_poly.pdbx_strand_id
1 'polypeptide(L)'
;MKTIQKKSACKVSDRAYRHILTDCINVMTQKGVASDIFMAVIMAVKEYLETGQLAHRPINRVRDIFALFRPEIDHAIRRATSARKAACTRRKERQLDSDRPATHAKNTKTASRFYSFPVVGSLKPGETPSAPRPSKGTRCPGIEHLRPNHLPG
;
A
#
# COMPACT_ATOMS: atom_id res chain seq x y z
N MET A 1 -2.85 -14.40 -28.62
CA MET A 1 -3.88 -14.58 -27.56
C MET A 1 -4.17 -13.23 -26.93
N LYS A 2 -5.43 -12.75 -27.00
CA LYS A 2 -5.82 -11.51 -26.30
C LYS A 2 -5.95 -11.83 -24.81
N THR A 3 -5.19 -11.15 -23.95
CA THR A 3 -5.33 -11.30 -22.50
C THR A 3 -6.69 -10.74 -22.08
N ILE A 4 -7.65 -11.62 -21.83
CA ILE A 4 -8.93 -11.24 -21.24
C ILE A 4 -8.60 -10.78 -19.82
N GLN A 5 -8.55 -9.46 -19.61
CA GLN A 5 -8.47 -8.93 -18.25
C GLN A 5 -9.80 -9.25 -17.57
N LYS A 6 -9.82 -10.32 -16.77
CA LYS A 6 -10.92 -10.62 -15.87
C LYS A 6 -11.12 -9.38 -15.00
N LYS A 7 -12.22 -8.66 -15.20
CA LYS A 7 -12.65 -7.58 -14.30
C LYS A 7 -12.80 -8.22 -12.94
N SER A 8 -11.93 -7.86 -11.99
CA SER A 8 -12.07 -8.32 -10.62
C SER A 8 -13.39 -7.78 -10.08
N ALA A 9 -14.37 -8.64 -9.81
CA ALA A 9 -15.64 -8.26 -9.22
C ALA A 9 -15.46 -7.59 -7.85
N CYS A 10 -14.35 -7.89 -7.17
CA CYS A 10 -14.03 -7.37 -5.85
C CYS A 10 -13.50 -5.92 -5.88
N LYS A 11 -13.95 -5.11 -4.91
CA LYS A 11 -13.54 -3.71 -4.73
C LYS A 11 -12.14 -3.55 -4.15
N VAL A 12 -11.57 -4.60 -3.54
CA VAL A 12 -10.21 -4.60 -3.00
C VAL A 12 -9.22 -5.35 -3.91
N SER A 13 -7.93 -5.31 -3.57
CA SER A 13 -6.91 -6.14 -4.25
C SER A 13 -6.97 -7.59 -3.74
N ASP A 14 -6.50 -8.55 -4.54
CA ASP A 14 -6.46 -9.97 -4.14
C ASP A 14 -5.71 -10.20 -2.82
N ARG A 15 -4.59 -9.49 -2.63
CA ARG A 15 -3.81 -9.56 -1.38
C ARG A 15 -4.62 -9.09 -0.18
N ALA A 16 -5.34 -7.97 -0.31
CA ALA A 16 -6.18 -7.46 0.77
C ALA A 16 -7.37 -8.38 1.05
N TYR A 17 -7.98 -8.94 0.00
CA TYR A 17 -9.06 -9.92 0.11
C TYR A 17 -8.65 -11.13 0.95
N ARG A 18 -7.49 -11.74 0.63
CA ARG A 18 -6.96 -12.87 1.41
C ARG A 18 -6.71 -12.49 2.86
N HIS A 19 -6.08 -11.35 3.11
CA HIS A 19 -5.77 -10.89 4.46
C HIS A 19 -7.04 -10.69 5.30
N ILE A 20 -8.05 -10.02 4.74
CA ILE A 20 -9.35 -9.78 5.41
C ILE A 20 -10.03 -11.11 5.74
N LEU A 21 -10.10 -12.05 4.78
CA LEU A 21 -10.72 -13.34 5.03
C LEU A 21 -9.98 -14.15 6.09
N THR A 22 -8.65 -14.18 6.04
CA THR A 22 -7.84 -14.88 7.04
C THR A 22 -8.08 -14.31 8.43
N ASP A 23 -8.13 -12.98 8.56
CA ASP A 23 -8.41 -12.32 9.83
C ASP A 23 -9.82 -12.63 10.34
N CYS A 24 -10.83 -12.56 9.48
CA CYS A 24 -12.20 -12.96 9.78
C CYS A 24 -12.28 -14.40 10.32
N ILE A 25 -11.62 -15.34 9.63
CA ILE A 25 -11.59 -16.75 10.03
C ILE A 25 -10.94 -16.88 11.41
N ASN A 26 -9.76 -16.30 11.61
CA ASN A 26 -9.02 -16.39 12.88
C ASN A 26 -9.84 -15.85 14.06
N VAL A 27 -10.44 -14.67 13.92
CA VAL A 27 -11.24 -14.04 14.98
C VAL A 27 -12.49 -14.86 15.30
N MET A 28 -13.19 -15.38 14.28
CA MET A 28 -14.37 -16.20 14.50
C MET A 28 -14.04 -17.57 15.11
N THR A 29 -12.91 -18.18 14.71
CA THR A 29 -12.42 -19.44 15.29
C THR A 29 -12.02 -19.25 16.75
N GLN A 30 -11.30 -18.18 17.08
CA GLN A 30 -10.92 -17.86 18.47
C GLN A 30 -12.13 -17.61 19.38
N LYS A 31 -13.20 -17.02 18.84
CA LYS A 31 -14.45 -16.75 19.56
C LYS A 31 -15.38 -17.97 19.67
N GLY A 32 -15.06 -19.10 19.04
CA GLY A 32 -15.91 -20.30 19.05
C GLY A 32 -17.28 -20.06 18.43
N VAL A 33 -17.34 -19.30 17.33
CA VAL A 33 -18.60 -19.00 16.64
C VAL A 33 -19.18 -20.27 16.01
N ALA A 34 -20.50 -20.47 16.15
CA ALA A 34 -21.21 -21.59 15.54
C ALA A 34 -21.08 -21.57 14.00
N SER A 35 -21.10 -22.75 13.37
CA SER A 35 -20.79 -22.93 11.94
C SER A 35 -21.78 -22.21 11.00
N ASP A 36 -23.04 -22.13 11.39
CA ASP A 36 -24.11 -21.40 10.69
C ASP A 36 -23.83 -19.89 10.67
N ILE A 37 -23.50 -19.31 11.82
CA ILE A 37 -23.14 -17.90 11.96
C ILE A 37 -21.82 -17.61 11.24
N PHE A 38 -20.85 -18.52 11.32
CA PHE A 38 -19.58 -18.42 10.62
C PHE A 38 -19.78 -18.27 9.11
N MET A 39 -20.56 -19.16 8.50
CA MET A 39 -20.87 -19.11 7.07
C MET A 39 -21.59 -17.81 6.70
N ALA A 40 -22.59 -17.40 7.49
CA ALA A 40 -23.34 -16.17 7.26
C ALA A 40 -22.43 -14.92 7.29
N VAL A 41 -21.47 -14.86 8.21
CA VAL A 41 -20.50 -13.77 8.29
C VAL A 41 -19.56 -13.77 7.08
N ILE A 42 -19.03 -14.93 6.67
CA ILE A 42 -18.15 -15.01 5.49
C ILE A 42 -18.89 -14.56 4.22
N MET A 43 -20.14 -14.98 4.05
CA MET A 43 -20.99 -14.56 2.93
C MET A 43 -21.24 -13.05 2.95
N ALA A 44 -21.56 -12.48 4.12
CA ALA A 44 -21.72 -11.04 4.30
C ALA A 44 -20.44 -10.26 3.97
N VAL A 45 -19.28 -10.74 4.41
CA VAL A 45 -17.98 -10.12 4.09
C VAL A 45 -17.70 -10.17 2.58
N LYS A 46 -17.91 -11.33 1.95
CA LYS A 46 -17.72 -11.49 0.50
C LYS A 46 -18.62 -10.53 -0.28
N GLU A 47 -19.91 -10.51 0.04
CA GLU A 47 -20.89 -9.64 -0.59
C GLU A 47 -20.49 -8.17 -0.45
N TYR A 48 -20.12 -7.75 0.76
CA TYR A 48 -19.70 -6.37 1.02
C TYR A 48 -18.41 -6.00 0.28
N LEU A 49 -17.48 -6.94 0.09
CA LEU A 49 -16.27 -6.72 -0.70
C LEU A 49 -16.55 -6.58 -2.21
N GLU A 50 -17.64 -7.16 -2.70
CA GLU A 50 -18.06 -7.06 -4.11
C GLU A 50 -18.93 -5.81 -4.35
N THR A 51 -19.97 -5.60 -3.54
CA THR A 51 -20.98 -4.55 -3.75
C THR A 51 -20.70 -3.29 -2.94
N GLY A 52 -19.93 -3.37 -1.85
CA GLY A 52 -19.76 -2.29 -0.87
C GLY A 52 -20.98 -2.03 0.00
N GLN A 53 -21.99 -2.91 -0.06
CA GLN A 53 -23.24 -2.81 0.68
C GLN A 53 -23.64 -4.20 1.16
N LEU A 54 -24.55 -4.25 2.13
CA LEU A 54 -25.13 -5.49 2.61
C LEU A 54 -26.56 -5.54 2.10
N ALA A 55 -26.87 -6.40 1.12
CA ALA A 55 -28.19 -6.40 0.50
C ALA A 55 -29.28 -6.96 1.43
N HIS A 56 -28.92 -7.94 2.25
CA HIS A 56 -29.82 -8.51 3.25
C HIS A 56 -29.55 -7.92 4.64
N ARG A 57 -30.59 -7.77 5.48
CA ARG A 57 -30.44 -7.39 6.90
C ARG A 57 -30.02 -8.63 7.70
N PRO A 58 -28.75 -8.78 8.09
CA PRO A 58 -28.30 -9.96 8.81
C PRO A 58 -28.97 -10.05 10.18
N ILE A 59 -29.05 -11.27 10.70
CA ILE A 59 -29.43 -11.53 12.10
C ILE A 59 -28.47 -10.75 13.01
N ASN A 60 -28.97 -10.23 14.14
CA ASN A 60 -28.20 -9.36 15.06
C ASN A 60 -26.79 -9.91 15.35
N ARG A 61 -26.67 -11.20 15.64
CA ARG A 61 -25.37 -11.81 15.95
C ARG A 61 -24.37 -11.77 14.79
N VAL A 62 -24.82 -11.99 13.56
CA VAL A 62 -23.99 -11.86 12.33
C VAL A 62 -23.59 -10.40 12.15
N ARG A 63 -24.52 -9.46 12.34
CA ARG A 63 -24.27 -8.02 12.24
C ARG A 63 -23.19 -7.57 13.22
N ASP A 64 -23.28 -8.01 14.47
CA ASP A 64 -22.38 -7.59 15.53
C ASP A 64 -20.96 -8.12 15.30
N ILE A 65 -20.82 -9.36 14.80
CA ILE A 65 -19.53 -9.91 14.39
C ILE A 65 -18.99 -9.18 13.15
N PHE A 66 -19.82 -8.98 12.13
CA PHE A 66 -19.43 -8.27 10.91
C PHE A 66 -18.96 -6.83 11.19
N ALA A 67 -19.57 -6.16 12.17
CA ALA A 67 -19.20 -4.80 12.57
C ALA A 67 -17.74 -4.70 13.06
N LEU A 68 -17.15 -5.78 13.56
CA LEU A 68 -15.74 -5.83 13.97
C LEU A 68 -14.79 -5.64 12.78
N PHE A 69 -15.14 -6.21 11.62
CA PHE A 69 -14.29 -6.20 10.42
C PHE A 69 -14.58 -5.02 9.49
N ARG A 70 -15.75 -4.42 9.62
CA ARG A 70 -16.22 -3.34 8.74
C ARG A 70 -15.23 -2.17 8.59
N PRO A 71 -14.58 -1.66 9.66
CA PRO A 71 -13.61 -0.57 9.53
C PRO A 71 -12.41 -0.94 8.65
N GLU A 72 -11.87 -2.14 8.81
CA GLU A 72 -10.72 -2.61 8.02
C GLU A 72 -11.12 -2.85 6.56
N ILE A 73 -12.30 -3.40 6.33
CA ILE A 73 -12.84 -3.59 4.98
C ILE A 73 -13.04 -2.25 4.27
N ASP A 74 -13.68 -1.27 4.93
CA ASP A 74 -13.90 0.06 4.36
C ASP A 74 -12.59 0.76 4.04
N HIS A 75 -11.59 0.64 4.94
CA HIS A 75 -10.26 1.19 4.72
C HIS A 75 -9.56 0.53 3.53
N ALA A 76 -9.63 -0.80 3.39
CA ALA A 76 -9.08 -1.52 2.26
C ALA A 76 -9.76 -1.11 0.94
N ILE A 77 -11.07 -0.91 0.94
CA ILE A 77 -11.82 -0.41 -0.23
C ILE A 77 -11.34 0.99 -0.61
N ARG A 78 -11.25 1.93 0.34
CA ARG A 78 -10.77 3.31 0.09
C ARG A 78 -9.33 3.33 -0.44
N ARG A 79 -8.46 2.47 0.10
CA ARG A 79 -7.09 2.33 -0.38
C ARG A 79 -7.07 1.81 -1.83
N ALA A 80 -7.87 0.80 -2.13
CA ALA A 80 -7.97 0.22 -3.46
C ALA A 80 -8.53 1.22 -4.48
N THR A 81 -9.57 1.99 -4.14
CA THR A 81 -10.13 3.03 -5.02
C THR A 81 -9.12 4.13 -5.29
N SER A 82 -8.40 4.59 -4.25
CA SER A 82 -7.34 5.60 -4.39
C SER A 82 -6.21 5.12 -5.31
N ALA A 83 -5.75 3.88 -5.12
CA ALA A 83 -4.72 3.28 -5.96
C ALA A 83 -5.17 3.11 -7.42
N ARG A 84 -6.42 2.67 -7.64
CA ARG A 84 -7.02 2.56 -8.99
C ARG A 84 -7.13 3.94 -9.66
N LYS A 85 -7.55 4.98 -8.93
CA LYS A 85 -7.61 6.36 -9.43
C LYS A 85 -6.22 6.85 -9.84
N ALA A 86 -5.22 6.70 -8.98
CA ALA A 86 -3.83 7.08 -9.29
C ALA A 86 -3.22 6.28 -10.45
N ALA A 87 -3.56 5.00 -10.59
CA ALA A 87 -3.12 4.21 -11.75
C ALA A 87 -3.80 4.68 -13.06
N CYS A 88 -5.07 5.10 -12.98
CA CYS A 88 -5.80 5.65 -14.13
C CYS A 88 -5.22 6.99 -14.58
N THR A 89 -4.87 7.90 -13.65
CA THR A 89 -4.24 9.19 -14.01
C THR A 89 -2.89 8.97 -14.69
N ARG A 90 -2.03 8.12 -14.13
CA ARG A 90 -0.73 7.77 -14.75
C ARG A 90 -0.87 7.15 -16.14
N ARG A 91 -1.92 6.37 -16.39
CA ARG A 91 -2.19 5.80 -17.73
C ARG A 91 -2.65 6.87 -18.71
N LYS A 92 -3.48 7.82 -18.28
CA LYS A 92 -3.93 8.95 -19.11
C LYS A 92 -2.79 9.91 -19.46
N GLU A 93 -1.94 10.26 -18.49
CA GLU A 93 -0.75 11.09 -18.71
C GLU A 93 0.19 10.45 -19.74
N ARG A 94 0.46 9.14 -19.62
CA ARG A 94 1.28 8.40 -20.60
C ARG A 94 0.66 8.34 -22.00
N GLN A 95 -0.68 8.36 -22.12
CA GLN A 95 -1.34 8.40 -23.41
C GLN A 95 -1.21 9.79 -24.06
N LEU A 96 -1.41 10.87 -23.28
CA LEU A 96 -1.21 12.24 -23.73
C LEU A 96 0.24 12.53 -24.15
N ASP A 97 1.23 12.00 -23.43
CA ASP A 97 2.65 12.13 -23.82
C ASP A 97 3.00 11.31 -25.07
N SER A 98 2.22 10.27 -25.39
CA SER A 98 2.43 9.43 -26.58
C SER A 98 1.84 10.03 -27.87
N ASP A 99 0.93 11.01 -27.76
CA ASP A 99 0.34 11.76 -28.90
C ASP A 99 1.13 13.03 -29.25
N ARG A 100 2.21 13.34 -28.53
CA ARG A 100 3.20 14.35 -28.97
C ARG A 100 4.11 13.74 -30.04
N PRO A 101 4.38 14.43 -31.17
CA PRO A 101 5.32 13.92 -32.15
C PRO A 101 6.67 13.69 -31.48
N ALA A 102 7.19 12.48 -31.68
CA ALA A 102 8.41 11.99 -31.05
C ALA A 102 9.59 12.93 -31.32
N THR A 103 9.94 13.77 -30.35
CA THR A 103 11.33 14.20 -30.20
C THR A 103 12.09 13.00 -29.69
N HIS A 104 12.81 12.35 -30.61
CA HIS A 104 13.71 11.23 -30.39
C HIS A 104 14.64 11.47 -29.18
N ALA A 105 14.26 11.02 -27.99
CA ALA A 105 15.17 10.80 -26.89
C ALA A 105 15.61 9.34 -26.95
N LYS A 106 16.75 9.11 -27.59
CA LYS A 106 17.42 7.81 -27.70
C LYS A 106 17.54 7.17 -26.32
N ASN A 107 17.09 5.93 -26.23
CA ASN A 107 17.37 5.01 -25.13
C ASN A 107 18.86 5.02 -24.79
N THR A 108 19.20 5.30 -23.54
CA THR A 108 20.32 4.63 -22.89
C THR A 108 19.78 3.90 -21.68
N LYS A 109 19.80 2.56 -21.77
CA LYS A 109 19.57 1.68 -20.64
C LYS A 109 20.73 1.88 -19.66
N THR A 110 20.56 2.74 -18.66
CA THR A 110 21.49 2.76 -17.52
C THR A 110 21.09 1.62 -16.60
N ALA A 111 21.93 0.58 -16.56
CA ALA A 111 21.83 -0.53 -15.61
C ALA A 111 21.59 0.02 -14.19
N SER A 112 20.65 -0.58 -13.46
CA SER A 112 20.40 -0.21 -12.06
C SER A 112 21.67 -0.49 -11.24
N ARG A 113 22.49 0.54 -11.03
CA ARG A 113 23.53 0.48 -10.01
C ARG A 113 22.83 0.44 -8.66
N PHE A 114 22.99 -0.68 -7.97
CA PHE A 114 22.49 -0.96 -6.63
C PHE A 114 23.03 -0.02 -5.53
N TYR A 115 23.83 0.99 -5.88
CA TYR A 115 24.28 2.05 -4.98
C TYR A 115 24.22 3.40 -5.69
N SER A 116 23.34 4.28 -5.21
CA SER A 116 23.30 5.69 -5.60
C SER A 116 24.13 6.48 -4.59
N PHE A 117 25.43 6.64 -4.86
CA PHE A 117 26.19 7.71 -4.21
C PHE A 117 25.93 9.02 -4.97
N PRO A 118 25.57 10.13 -4.30
CA PRO A 118 25.45 11.41 -4.98
C PRO A 118 26.84 11.82 -5.47
N VAL A 119 26.99 11.98 -6.79
CA VAL A 119 28.16 12.63 -7.39
C VAL A 119 28.09 14.10 -7.01
N VAL A 120 28.90 14.50 -6.05
CA VAL A 120 29.19 15.90 -5.75
C VAL A 120 29.96 16.45 -6.95
N GLY A 121 29.38 17.38 -7.72
CA GLY A 121 30.16 18.06 -8.75
C GLY A 121 29.46 18.68 -9.96
N SER A 122 28.21 19.13 -9.88
CA SER A 122 27.67 20.02 -10.93
C SER A 122 26.88 21.19 -10.37
N LEU A 123 27.56 22.07 -9.62
CA LEU A 123 27.09 23.44 -9.41
C LEU A 123 27.58 24.30 -10.57
N LYS A 124 26.67 25.09 -11.16
CA LYS A 124 27.03 26.10 -12.17
C LYS A 124 27.72 27.30 -11.48
N PRO A 125 28.56 28.06 -12.18
CA PRO A 125 29.26 29.21 -11.59
C PRO A 125 28.25 30.28 -11.14
N GLY A 126 28.16 30.55 -9.83
CA GLY A 126 27.40 31.67 -9.28
C GLY A 126 26.39 31.35 -8.15
N GLU A 127 26.12 30.09 -7.83
CA GLU A 127 25.24 29.75 -6.70
C GLU A 127 26.06 29.53 -5.42
N THR A 128 25.88 30.41 -4.44
CA THR A 128 26.32 30.16 -3.06
C THR A 128 25.56 28.96 -2.49
N PRO A 129 26.25 27.91 -1.99
CA PRO A 129 25.57 26.75 -1.43
C PRO A 129 24.78 27.15 -0.18
N SER A 130 23.46 26.91 -0.22
CA SER A 130 22.60 26.97 0.97
C SER A 130 23.17 26.05 2.05
N ALA A 131 23.26 26.54 3.29
CA ALA A 131 23.69 25.75 4.43
C ALA A 131 22.86 24.44 4.52
N PRO A 132 23.51 23.29 4.80
CA PRO A 132 22.81 22.03 4.95
C PRO A 132 21.82 22.12 6.10
N ARG A 133 20.56 21.76 5.85
CA ARG A 133 19.56 21.62 6.93
C ARG A 133 20.07 20.56 7.92
N PRO A 134 20.00 20.82 9.24
CA PRO A 134 20.43 19.85 10.23
C PRO A 134 19.59 18.58 10.06
N SER A 135 20.25 17.46 9.76
CA SER A 135 19.60 16.17 9.70
C SER A 135 19.11 15.84 11.11
N LYS A 136 17.82 15.56 11.26
CA LYS A 136 17.32 14.85 12.44
C LYS A 136 17.79 13.41 12.30
N GLY A 137 19.04 13.16 12.69
CA GLY A 137 19.61 11.83 12.78
C GLY A 137 18.82 11.03 13.80
N THR A 138 18.02 10.08 13.33
CA THR A 138 17.51 9.01 14.19
C THR A 138 18.72 8.21 14.63
N ARG A 139 19.11 8.31 15.92
CA ARG A 139 20.16 7.47 16.48
C ARG A 139 19.76 6.00 16.31
N CYS A 140 20.66 5.19 15.77
CA CYS A 140 20.53 3.74 15.85
C CYS A 140 20.56 3.35 17.33
N PRO A 141 19.53 2.64 17.87
CA PRO A 141 19.61 2.12 19.22
C PRO A 141 20.69 1.01 19.23
N GLY A 142 21.79 1.22 19.98
CA GLY A 142 22.78 0.16 20.19
C GLY A 142 24.27 0.55 20.26
N ILE A 143 24.66 1.84 20.21
CA ILE A 143 26.09 2.24 20.27
C ILE A 143 26.40 3.14 21.48
N GLU A 144 25.67 2.98 22.59
CA GLU A 144 25.89 3.81 23.79
C GLU A 144 27.11 3.43 24.64
N HIS A 145 27.96 2.48 24.20
CA HIS A 145 28.99 1.90 25.07
C HIS A 145 30.45 2.14 24.64
N LEU A 146 30.69 2.97 23.62
CA LEU A 146 32.06 3.38 23.27
C LEU A 146 32.30 4.84 23.68
N ARG A 147 32.44 5.06 24.99
CA ARG A 147 33.17 6.23 25.50
C ARG A 147 34.67 5.92 25.45
N PRO A 148 35.53 6.80 24.91
CA PRO A 148 36.96 6.74 25.17
C PRO A 148 37.20 7.24 26.61
N ASN A 149 37.79 6.39 27.44
CA ASN A 149 38.25 6.75 28.77
C ASN A 149 39.37 7.80 28.66
N HIS A 150 39.17 8.92 29.35
CA HIS A 150 40.21 9.91 29.60
C HIS A 150 41.18 9.33 30.64
N LEU A 151 42.46 9.22 30.30
CA LEU A 151 43.54 8.96 31.26
C LEU A 151 43.75 10.21 32.14
N PRO A 152 43.95 10.08 33.47
CA PRO A 152 44.53 11.14 34.28
C PRO A 152 46.06 11.06 34.25
N GLY A 153 46.70 12.23 34.31
CA GLY A 153 48.15 12.38 34.48
C GLY A 153 48.61 12.21 35.91
#